data_AF-A0A6L9EB96-F1
#
_entry.id   AF-A0A6L9EB96-F1
#
_cell.length_a   1.000
_cell.length_b   1.000
_cell.length_c   1.000
_cell.angle_alpha   90.00
_cell.angle_beta   90.00
_cell.angle_gamma   90.00
#
_symmetry.space_group_name_H-M   'P 1'
#
loop_
_entity.id
_entity.type
_entity.pdbx_description
1 polymer ?
#
loop_
_entity_poly.entity_id
_entity_poly.type
_entity_poly.pdbx_seq_one_letter_code
_entity_poly.pdbx_strand_id
1 'polypeptide(L)'
;MKLLNENFRMKDLCIAIKLLFLSATFSSLGQNLPSLVSDKNINATFAVLAYDENAREWGVAVATNNIYVGNSTVYIEPGLGAFSVIAETEPRYALEGFRMLREGKSIEEAILEVKNKDEEANYRQVAGIDANGNVFAFTGKSLKYWNGMAGELVGSQYVVLGNQLADSVLDNMATTFETARGTLAQRLLKSLLSGQKAGGQLSGKQSAALVVKGLDNEWFNQIDLRVDNSKKPFEELKTLVDYHYGRIRLNQANYAWRAGNPKRAKQKLEEAESMLQGWTGMYPRIARVHMLMGNEYSAVQWIKRGLKENRDFTVYLPSFYLLKGHSELKSLIDPETFSIKDWESALGMLSNLGRETELITLAKELIAKQKESSYLYFLLGRSYYYEKEESNAIKYLEIALKMDAENIEARNLLDKIQSE
;
A
#
# COMPACT_ATOMS: atom_id res chain seq x y z
N MET A 1 -11.42 -71.29 -28.19
CA MET A 1 -10.78 -70.20 -28.96
C MET A 1 -11.43 -68.84 -28.66
N LYS A 2 -11.57 -68.51 -27.37
CA LYS A 2 -12.04 -67.22 -26.83
C LYS A 2 -11.27 -67.08 -25.52
N LEU A 3 -10.21 -66.28 -25.48
CA LEU A 3 -9.48 -65.83 -24.28
C LEU A 3 -8.17 -65.06 -24.62
N LEU A 4 -7.82 -64.89 -25.90
CA LEU A 4 -6.60 -64.17 -26.30
C LEU A 4 -6.81 -62.72 -26.80
N ASN A 5 -8.04 -62.21 -26.86
CA ASN A 5 -8.34 -60.90 -27.46
C ASN A 5 -8.68 -59.76 -26.48
N GLU A 6 -8.81 -60.02 -25.18
CA GLU A 6 -9.13 -58.97 -24.20
C GLU A 6 -7.90 -58.32 -23.56
N ASN A 7 -6.79 -59.05 -23.42
CA ASN A 7 -5.56 -58.53 -22.80
C ASN A 7 -4.78 -57.53 -23.68
N PHE A 8 -4.99 -57.55 -25.00
CA PHE A 8 -4.33 -56.60 -25.92
C PHE A 8 -5.00 -55.22 -25.86
N ARG A 9 -6.34 -55.18 -25.87
CA ARG A 9 -7.12 -53.94 -25.77
C ARG A 9 -6.93 -53.17 -24.46
N MET A 10 -6.71 -53.86 -23.35
CA MET A 10 -6.46 -53.22 -22.05
C MET A 10 -5.07 -52.56 -21.95
N LYS A 11 -4.05 -53.13 -22.59
CA LYS A 11 -2.70 -52.53 -22.62
C LYS A 11 -2.66 -51.29 -23.50
N ASP A 12 -3.31 -51.33 -24.66
CA ASP A 12 -3.41 -50.18 -25.56
C ASP A 12 -4.26 -49.05 -24.97
N LEU A 13 -5.32 -49.38 -24.21
CA LEU A 13 -6.13 -48.40 -23.48
C LEU A 13 -5.34 -47.76 -22.32
N CYS A 14 -4.53 -48.53 -21.59
CA CYS A 14 -3.65 -47.99 -20.55
C CYS A 14 -2.50 -47.12 -21.10
N ILE A 15 -1.97 -47.43 -22.30
CA ILE A 15 -0.96 -46.61 -22.97
C ILE A 15 -1.60 -45.32 -23.53
N ALA A 16 -2.81 -45.41 -24.12
CA ALA A 16 -3.56 -44.25 -24.57
C ALA A 16 -3.98 -43.34 -23.41
N ILE A 17 -4.39 -43.90 -22.27
CA ILE A 17 -4.70 -43.12 -21.04
C ILE A 17 -3.43 -42.50 -20.45
N LYS A 18 -2.28 -43.19 -20.45
CA LYS A 18 -1.00 -42.60 -20.01
C LYS A 18 -0.50 -41.49 -20.95
N LEU A 19 -0.75 -41.59 -22.27
CA LEU A 19 -0.46 -40.54 -23.25
C LEU A 19 -1.45 -39.36 -23.16
N LEU A 20 -2.73 -39.62 -22.84
CA LEU A 20 -3.74 -38.58 -22.56
C LEU A 20 -3.51 -37.87 -21.22
N PHE A 21 -2.92 -38.55 -20.23
CA PHE A 21 -2.47 -37.90 -18.99
C PHE A 21 -1.15 -37.13 -19.17
N LEU A 22 -0.30 -37.53 -20.14
CA LEU A 22 0.86 -36.74 -20.54
C LEU A 22 0.49 -35.49 -21.35
N SER A 23 -0.62 -35.50 -22.09
CA SER A 23 -1.09 -34.33 -22.85
C SER A 23 -1.94 -33.36 -22.04
N ALA A 24 -2.39 -33.73 -20.83
CA ALA A 24 -3.26 -32.92 -20.00
C ALA A 24 -2.57 -32.17 -18.83
N THR A 25 -1.24 -32.28 -18.70
CA THR A 25 -0.56 -31.72 -17.51
C THR A 25 0.80 -31.08 -17.79
N PHE A 26 0.97 -30.32 -18.86
CA PHE A 26 2.09 -29.35 -18.94
C PHE A 26 1.76 -28.18 -19.88
N SER A 27 0.64 -27.49 -19.64
CA SER A 27 0.53 -26.09 -20.08
C SER A 27 1.30 -25.16 -19.12
N SER A 28 2.50 -25.57 -18.68
CA SER A 28 3.51 -24.58 -18.36
C SER A 28 4.22 -24.30 -19.67
N LEU A 29 3.68 -23.37 -20.47
CA LEU A 29 4.58 -22.62 -21.35
C LEU A 29 5.64 -22.06 -20.39
N GLY A 30 6.84 -22.61 -20.44
CA GLY A 30 7.91 -22.22 -19.53
C GLY A 30 8.03 -20.70 -19.62
N GLN A 31 7.86 -20.02 -18.49
CA GLN A 31 7.78 -18.55 -18.44
C GLN A 31 9.02 -17.88 -19.07
N ASN A 32 10.11 -18.63 -19.17
CA ASN A 32 11.41 -18.21 -19.66
C ASN A 32 11.80 -18.85 -21.01
N LEU A 33 10.91 -19.54 -21.72
CA LEU A 33 11.27 -20.22 -22.98
C LEU A 33 11.84 -19.24 -24.04
N PRO A 34 11.27 -18.05 -24.25
CA PRO A 34 11.88 -17.07 -25.16
C PRO A 34 13.27 -16.63 -24.70
N SER A 35 13.45 -16.44 -23.38
CA SER A 35 14.74 -16.07 -22.80
C SER A 35 15.79 -17.17 -22.96
N LEU A 36 15.39 -18.43 -22.75
CA LEU A 36 16.23 -19.61 -22.90
C LEU A 36 16.76 -19.82 -24.33
N VAL A 37 16.00 -19.41 -25.35
CA VAL A 37 16.34 -19.64 -26.76
C VAL A 37 17.10 -18.46 -27.37
N SER A 38 17.03 -17.27 -26.76
CA SER A 38 17.60 -16.04 -27.31
C SER A 38 18.76 -15.45 -26.50
N ASP A 39 19.10 -16.03 -25.35
CA ASP A 39 20.02 -15.47 -24.34
C ASP A 39 19.64 -14.03 -23.90
N LYS A 40 18.38 -13.63 -24.13
CA LYS A 40 17.83 -12.30 -23.79
C LYS A 40 16.87 -12.37 -22.62
N ASN A 41 16.73 -11.31 -21.84
CA ASN A 41 15.82 -11.23 -20.70
C ASN A 41 14.40 -10.85 -21.15
N ILE A 42 13.74 -11.79 -21.86
CA ILE A 42 12.40 -11.59 -22.42
C ILE A 42 11.34 -11.83 -21.34
N ASN A 43 10.88 -10.75 -20.69
CA ASN A 43 9.84 -10.78 -19.66
C ASN A 43 8.56 -10.07 -20.13
N ALA A 44 7.42 -10.75 -20.02
CA ALA A 44 6.12 -10.17 -20.33
C ALA A 44 5.84 -9.02 -19.36
N THR A 45 5.48 -7.85 -19.85
CA THR A 45 5.30 -6.66 -19.00
C THR A 45 4.27 -5.75 -19.62
N PHE A 46 3.45 -5.10 -18.81
CA PHE A 46 2.60 -3.99 -19.25
C PHE A 46 2.52 -2.91 -18.19
N ALA A 47 2.40 -1.67 -18.65
CA ALA A 47 2.39 -0.49 -17.81
C ALA A 47 1.41 0.55 -18.32
N VAL A 48 1.01 1.44 -17.42
CA VAL A 48 0.34 2.70 -17.70
C VAL A 48 1.13 3.81 -17.01
N LEU A 49 1.42 4.87 -17.75
CA LEU A 49 2.04 6.10 -17.25
C LEU A 49 1.04 7.23 -17.46
N ALA A 50 0.97 8.16 -16.51
CA ALA A 50 0.14 9.35 -16.69
C ALA A 50 0.65 10.54 -15.88
N TYR A 51 0.26 11.73 -16.33
CA TYR A 51 0.39 12.99 -15.62
C TYR A 51 -1.01 13.52 -15.26
N ASP A 52 -1.18 13.97 -14.02
CA ASP A 52 -2.37 14.68 -13.55
C ASP A 52 -2.01 16.15 -13.33
N GLU A 53 -2.32 16.99 -14.31
CA GLU A 53 -2.03 18.43 -14.30
C GLU A 53 -2.63 19.15 -13.09
N ASN A 54 -3.84 18.75 -12.65
CA ASN A 54 -4.52 19.41 -11.53
C ASN A 54 -3.82 19.12 -10.20
N ALA A 55 -3.36 17.88 -10.02
CA ALA A 55 -2.64 17.46 -8.82
C ALA A 55 -1.12 17.71 -8.93
N ARG A 56 -0.61 17.98 -10.13
CA ARG A 56 0.81 18.10 -10.47
C ARG A 56 1.58 16.85 -10.07
N GLU A 57 1.02 15.70 -10.44
CA GLU A 57 1.51 14.36 -10.12
C GLU A 57 1.81 13.55 -11.36
N TRP A 58 2.92 12.82 -11.34
CA TRP A 58 3.26 11.79 -12.33
C TRP A 58 3.13 10.43 -11.68
N GLY A 59 2.66 9.44 -12.45
CA GLY A 59 2.51 8.10 -11.92
C GLY A 59 2.68 7.01 -12.94
N VAL A 60 3.12 5.86 -12.47
CA VAL A 60 3.31 4.63 -13.24
C VAL A 60 2.71 3.47 -12.46
N ALA A 61 1.87 2.67 -13.13
CA ALA A 61 1.49 1.34 -12.66
C ALA A 61 1.97 0.30 -13.65
N VAL A 62 2.60 -0.76 -13.16
CA VAL A 62 3.26 -1.77 -13.99
C VAL A 62 3.14 -3.16 -13.38
N ALA A 63 3.09 -4.18 -14.23
CA ALA A 63 3.14 -5.58 -13.82
C ALA A 63 3.98 -6.42 -14.78
N THR A 64 4.62 -7.46 -14.24
CA THR A 64 5.45 -8.40 -15.01
C THR A 64 5.40 -9.82 -14.44
N ASN A 65 5.91 -10.79 -15.20
CA ASN A 65 6.11 -12.18 -14.81
C ASN A 65 7.48 -12.43 -14.17
N ASN A 66 8.30 -11.38 -14.03
CA ASN A 66 9.55 -11.35 -13.27
C ASN A 66 9.36 -10.68 -11.89
N ILE A 67 10.40 -10.70 -11.05
CA ILE A 67 10.41 -10.08 -9.73
C ILE A 67 10.67 -8.55 -9.80
N TYR A 68 10.28 -7.84 -8.75
CA TYR A 68 10.61 -6.44 -8.41
C TYR A 68 10.35 -5.33 -9.44
N VAL A 69 9.41 -5.48 -10.37
CA VAL A 69 9.24 -4.57 -11.53
C VAL A 69 9.23 -3.08 -11.24
N GLY A 70 8.70 -2.67 -10.08
CA GLY A 70 8.72 -1.26 -9.66
C GLY A 70 10.13 -0.67 -9.59
N ASN A 71 11.14 -1.46 -9.23
CA ASN A 71 12.52 -1.00 -9.19
C ASN A 71 13.13 -0.80 -10.58
N SER A 72 12.89 -1.75 -11.47
CA SER A 72 13.63 -1.84 -12.73
C SER A 72 13.05 -0.92 -13.80
N THR A 73 11.73 -0.65 -13.75
CA THR A 73 11.05 -0.01 -14.86
C THR A 73 10.47 1.35 -14.54
N VAL A 74 10.42 1.80 -13.27
CA VAL A 74 9.71 3.03 -12.91
C VAL A 74 10.67 4.15 -12.54
N TYR A 75 10.62 5.25 -13.29
CA TYR A 75 11.46 6.42 -13.07
C TYR A 75 10.58 7.67 -13.03
N ILE A 76 10.57 8.38 -11.91
CA ILE A 76 9.77 9.60 -11.75
C ILE A 76 10.58 10.66 -11.02
N GLU A 77 10.70 11.82 -11.63
CA GLU A 77 11.26 13.04 -11.05
C GLU A 77 10.20 14.15 -11.12
N PRO A 78 9.54 14.47 -9.99
CA PRO A 78 8.51 15.50 -9.94
C PRO A 78 8.98 16.83 -10.50
N GLY A 79 8.16 17.44 -11.36
CA GLY A 79 8.49 18.69 -12.03
C GLY A 79 9.32 18.55 -13.31
N LEU A 80 9.85 17.36 -13.61
CA LEU A 80 10.49 17.06 -14.89
C LEU A 80 9.69 16.08 -15.73
N GLY A 81 9.28 14.95 -15.13
CA GLY A 81 8.55 13.92 -15.86
C GLY A 81 8.63 12.53 -15.24
N ALA A 82 8.15 11.56 -16.01
CA ALA A 82 8.24 10.13 -15.71
C ALA A 82 8.65 9.35 -16.96
N PHE A 83 9.38 8.25 -16.75
CA PHE A 83 9.76 7.29 -17.77
C PHE A 83 9.44 5.87 -17.31
N SER A 84 9.16 5.00 -18.28
CA SER A 84 9.12 3.56 -18.08
C SER A 84 9.84 2.85 -19.21
N VAL A 85 10.71 1.92 -18.84
CA VAL A 85 11.51 1.13 -19.78
C VAL A 85 11.29 -0.35 -19.49
N ILE A 86 10.63 -1.05 -20.40
CA ILE A 86 10.22 -2.45 -20.25
C ILE A 86 10.76 -3.31 -21.42
N ALA A 87 10.44 -4.61 -21.41
CA ALA A 87 11.09 -5.63 -22.24
C ALA A 87 12.58 -5.78 -21.85
N GLU A 88 13.53 -5.61 -22.76
CA GLU A 88 14.95 -5.47 -22.40
C GLU A 88 15.21 -4.09 -21.77
N THR A 89 15.10 -4.01 -20.44
CA THR A 89 15.23 -2.76 -19.68
C THR A 89 16.61 -2.09 -19.86
N GLU A 90 16.61 -0.78 -20.12
CA GLU A 90 17.80 0.07 -20.17
C GLU A 90 17.57 1.38 -19.41
N PRO A 91 18.13 1.52 -18.20
CA PRO A 91 17.94 2.71 -17.37
C PRO A 91 18.42 4.01 -18.02
N ARG A 92 19.36 3.97 -18.99
CA ARG A 92 19.88 5.18 -19.66
C ARG A 92 18.78 6.05 -20.28
N TYR A 93 17.69 5.47 -20.78
CA TYR A 93 16.56 6.25 -21.32
C TYR A 93 15.98 7.22 -20.29
N ALA A 94 15.87 6.80 -19.03
CA ALA A 94 15.38 7.67 -17.96
C ALA A 94 16.49 8.58 -17.42
N LEU A 95 17.68 8.05 -17.15
CA LEU A 95 18.78 8.81 -16.54
C LEU A 95 19.27 9.95 -17.45
N GLU A 96 19.54 9.65 -18.72
CA GLU A 96 19.90 10.67 -19.71
C GLU A 96 18.68 11.51 -20.11
N GLY A 97 17.49 10.90 -20.10
CA GLY A 97 16.22 11.57 -20.39
C GLY A 97 15.96 12.73 -19.42
N PHE A 98 16.04 12.50 -18.11
CA PHE A 98 15.88 13.57 -17.11
C PHE A 98 16.94 14.66 -17.26
N ARG A 99 18.19 14.33 -17.62
CA ARG A 99 19.21 15.35 -17.91
C ARG A 99 18.78 16.23 -19.09
N MET A 100 18.31 15.61 -20.17
CA MET A 100 17.86 16.32 -21.37
C MET A 100 16.60 17.15 -21.16
N LEU A 101 15.65 16.68 -20.34
CA LEU A 101 14.47 17.47 -19.95
C LEU A 101 14.89 18.73 -19.16
N ARG A 102 15.87 18.65 -18.26
CA ARG A 102 16.42 19.84 -17.56
C ARG A 102 17.07 20.83 -18.53
N GLU A 103 17.64 20.34 -19.62
CA GLU A 103 18.25 21.15 -20.68
C GLU A 103 17.22 21.74 -21.66
N GLY A 104 15.92 21.48 -21.45
CA GLY A 104 14.83 22.04 -22.23
C GLY A 104 14.46 21.23 -23.48
N LYS A 105 15.00 20.01 -23.65
CA LYS A 105 14.52 19.10 -24.69
C LYS A 105 13.13 18.58 -24.36
N SER A 106 12.35 18.32 -25.40
CA SER A 106 11.09 17.60 -25.28
C SER A 106 11.31 16.12 -24.90
N ILE A 107 10.25 15.48 -24.40
CA ILE A 107 10.28 14.04 -24.07
C ILE A 107 10.60 13.16 -25.28
N GLU A 108 10.11 13.54 -26.46
CA GLU A 108 10.37 12.84 -27.72
C GLU A 108 11.84 12.94 -28.10
N GLU A 109 12.41 14.15 -28.12
CA GLU A 109 13.83 14.36 -28.43
C GLU A 109 14.73 13.60 -27.47
N ALA A 110 14.42 13.62 -26.17
CA ALA A 110 15.17 12.91 -25.14
C ALA A 110 15.18 11.39 -25.38
N ILE A 111 14.02 10.79 -25.68
CA ILE A 111 13.91 9.35 -25.95
C ILE A 111 14.58 8.99 -27.27
N LEU A 112 14.36 9.76 -28.34
CA LEU A 112 14.92 9.50 -29.65
C LEU A 112 16.44 9.61 -29.67
N GLU A 113 17.03 10.54 -28.91
CA GLU A 113 18.48 10.67 -28.84
C GLU A 113 19.16 9.44 -28.21
N VAL A 114 18.59 8.91 -27.11
CA VAL A 114 19.10 7.66 -26.50
C VAL A 114 18.87 6.50 -27.47
N LYS A 115 17.68 6.40 -28.06
CA LYS A 115 17.31 5.36 -29.03
C LYS A 115 18.26 5.27 -30.21
N ASN A 116 18.70 6.41 -30.76
CA ASN A 116 19.58 6.45 -31.92
C ASN A 116 21.01 5.99 -31.62
N LYS A 117 21.38 5.88 -30.34
CA LYS A 117 22.69 5.40 -29.86
C LYS A 117 22.61 3.99 -29.24
N ASP A 118 21.45 3.36 -29.27
CA ASP A 118 21.16 2.08 -28.63
C ASP A 118 20.96 1.00 -29.70
N GLU A 119 22.02 0.20 -29.92
CA GLU A 119 22.03 -0.89 -30.91
C GLU A 119 20.93 -1.95 -30.62
N GLU A 120 20.48 -2.01 -29.36
CA GLU A 120 19.49 -2.96 -28.85
C GLU A 120 18.07 -2.36 -28.76
N ALA A 121 17.86 -1.13 -29.26
CA ALA A 121 16.57 -0.44 -29.18
C ALA A 121 15.38 -1.24 -29.75
N ASN A 122 15.63 -2.14 -30.71
CA ASN A 122 14.59 -2.99 -31.29
C ASN A 122 14.04 -4.04 -30.31
N TYR A 123 14.67 -4.27 -29.16
CA TYR A 123 14.25 -5.21 -28.13
C TYR A 123 13.61 -4.53 -26.90
N ARG A 124 13.40 -3.22 -26.95
CA ARG A 124 12.91 -2.41 -25.83
C ARG A 124 11.51 -1.88 -26.09
N GLN A 125 10.81 -1.50 -25.02
CA GLN A 125 9.73 -0.52 -25.12
C GLN A 125 9.98 0.59 -24.12
N VAL A 126 9.81 1.83 -24.57
CA VAL A 126 10.06 3.02 -23.76
C VAL A 126 8.87 3.93 -23.87
N ALA A 127 8.45 4.48 -22.74
CA ALA A 127 7.47 5.55 -22.65
C ALA A 127 7.98 6.65 -21.73
N GLY A 128 7.62 7.89 -22.01
CA GLY A 128 7.89 9.02 -21.15
C GLY A 128 6.79 10.07 -21.22
N ILE A 129 6.65 10.83 -20.13
CA ILE A 129 5.75 11.98 -20.01
C ILE A 129 6.53 13.12 -19.34
N ASP A 130 6.58 14.29 -19.97
CA ASP A 130 7.27 15.46 -19.38
C ASP A 130 6.38 16.28 -18.43
N ALA A 131 6.93 17.38 -17.93
CA ALA A 131 6.25 18.26 -16.98
C ALA A 131 5.05 19.03 -17.56
N ASN A 132 4.97 19.12 -18.88
CA ASN A 132 3.87 19.75 -19.60
C ASN A 132 2.81 18.72 -20.02
N GLY A 133 2.98 17.45 -19.66
CA GLY A 133 2.08 16.37 -20.04
C GLY A 133 2.26 15.89 -21.49
N ASN A 134 3.33 16.30 -22.19
CA ASN A 134 3.63 15.72 -23.50
C ASN A 134 4.05 14.27 -23.32
N VAL A 135 3.59 13.40 -24.21
CA VAL A 135 3.80 11.95 -24.11
C VAL A 135 4.53 11.47 -25.35
N PHE A 136 5.55 10.63 -25.16
CA PHE A 136 6.18 9.89 -26.26
C PHE A 136 6.45 8.46 -25.85
N ALA A 137 6.25 7.52 -26.78
CA ALA A 137 6.55 6.11 -26.58
C ALA A 137 6.96 5.44 -27.88
N PHE A 138 7.68 4.33 -27.78
CA PHE A 138 7.94 3.44 -28.90
C PHE A 138 8.02 1.97 -28.46
N THR A 139 7.59 1.08 -29.35
CA THR A 139 7.84 -0.36 -29.27
C THR A 139 8.90 -0.80 -30.29
N GLY A 140 9.94 -1.49 -29.80
CA GLY A 140 11.01 -2.03 -30.64
C GLY A 140 10.49 -3.02 -31.67
N LYS A 141 11.01 -2.95 -32.91
CA LYS A 141 10.48 -3.73 -34.05
C LYS A 141 10.64 -5.24 -33.90
N SER A 142 11.55 -5.72 -33.07
CA SER A 142 11.76 -7.15 -32.85
C SER A 142 10.65 -7.78 -32.00
N LEU A 143 9.92 -6.98 -31.21
CA LEU A 143 8.87 -7.48 -30.31
C LEU A 143 7.67 -8.06 -31.06
N LYS A 144 7.47 -7.69 -32.33
CA LYS A 144 6.42 -8.30 -33.18
C LYS A 144 6.60 -9.81 -33.40
N TYR A 145 7.79 -10.34 -33.14
CA TYR A 145 8.10 -11.76 -33.23
C TYR A 145 7.97 -12.49 -31.88
N TRP A 146 7.69 -11.75 -30.80
CA TRP A 146 7.43 -12.35 -29.49
C TRP A 146 6.00 -12.88 -29.46
N ASN A 147 5.74 -13.82 -28.55
CA ASN A 147 4.41 -14.41 -28.43
C ASN A 147 3.38 -13.37 -27.99
N GLY A 148 2.20 -13.32 -28.61
CA GLY A 148 1.14 -12.37 -28.26
C GLY A 148 1.34 -10.96 -28.81
N MET A 149 0.60 -10.00 -28.24
CA MET A 149 0.63 -8.61 -28.66
C MET A 149 1.74 -7.82 -27.95
N ALA A 150 2.37 -6.92 -28.69
CA ALA A 150 3.24 -5.88 -28.18
C ALA A 150 2.96 -4.54 -28.86
N GLY A 151 2.88 -3.47 -28.07
CA GLY A 151 2.59 -2.13 -28.58
C GLY A 151 2.41 -1.09 -27.49
N GLU A 152 1.96 0.08 -27.92
CA GLU A 152 1.71 1.27 -27.11
C GLU A 152 0.46 2.00 -27.65
N LEU A 153 -0.33 2.58 -26.75
CA LEU A 153 -1.42 3.50 -27.08
C LEU A 153 -1.20 4.80 -26.31
N VAL A 154 -0.95 5.88 -27.04
CA VAL A 154 -0.73 7.22 -26.50
C VAL A 154 -2.06 7.97 -26.48
N GLY A 155 -2.41 8.55 -25.34
CA GLY A 155 -3.55 9.43 -25.19
C GLY A 155 -3.17 10.77 -24.58
N SER A 156 -4.17 11.57 -24.19
CA SER A 156 -3.93 12.89 -23.60
C SER A 156 -3.33 12.75 -22.19
N GLN A 157 -2.04 13.08 -22.05
CA GLN A 157 -1.29 13.03 -20.79
C GLN A 157 -1.18 11.62 -20.17
N TYR A 158 -1.33 10.56 -20.97
CA TYR A 158 -1.09 9.19 -20.55
C TYR A 158 -0.62 8.30 -21.71
N VAL A 159 -0.03 7.16 -21.38
CA VAL A 159 0.28 6.09 -22.32
C VAL A 159 0.15 4.73 -21.64
N VAL A 160 -0.39 3.77 -22.38
CA VAL A 160 -0.34 2.36 -22.01
C VAL A 160 0.60 1.64 -22.98
N LEU A 161 1.40 0.71 -22.48
CA LEU A 161 2.32 -0.08 -23.30
C LEU A 161 2.55 -1.45 -22.69
N GLY A 162 2.94 -2.41 -23.52
CA GLY A 162 3.36 -3.72 -23.04
C GLY A 162 3.66 -4.72 -24.13
N ASN A 163 4.12 -5.89 -23.72
CA ASN A 163 4.48 -7.01 -24.59
C ASN A 163 4.06 -8.35 -23.99
N GLN A 164 3.92 -9.34 -24.87
CA GLN A 164 3.45 -10.67 -24.56
C GLN A 164 2.09 -10.69 -23.88
N LEU A 165 1.19 -9.87 -24.42
CA LEU A 165 -0.15 -9.65 -23.89
C LEU A 165 -1.20 -10.40 -24.72
N ALA A 166 -2.34 -10.66 -24.09
CA ALA A 166 -3.57 -10.93 -24.84
C ALA A 166 -4.02 -9.67 -25.62
N ASP A 167 -4.76 -9.87 -26.71
CA ASP A 167 -5.03 -8.82 -27.71
C ASP A 167 -5.73 -7.58 -27.12
N SER A 168 -6.71 -7.76 -26.23
CA SER A 168 -7.53 -6.65 -25.74
C SER A 168 -6.95 -5.91 -24.54
N VAL A 169 -5.72 -6.23 -24.10
CA VAL A 169 -5.16 -5.69 -22.85
C VAL A 169 -4.98 -4.18 -22.93
N LEU A 170 -4.28 -3.66 -23.94
CA LEU A 170 -3.97 -2.23 -24.03
C LEU A 170 -5.23 -1.38 -24.24
N ASP A 171 -6.16 -1.82 -25.09
CA ASP A 171 -7.42 -1.11 -25.33
C ASP A 171 -8.26 -0.97 -24.04
N ASN A 172 -8.34 -2.05 -23.25
CA ASN A 172 -9.04 -2.03 -21.96
C ASN A 172 -8.34 -1.12 -20.94
N MET A 173 -7.00 -1.13 -20.92
CA MET A 173 -6.24 -0.24 -20.04
C MET A 173 -6.47 1.23 -20.38
N ALA A 174 -6.38 1.59 -21.66
CA ALA A 174 -6.59 2.96 -22.15
C ALA A 174 -8.01 3.43 -21.83
N THR A 175 -9.03 2.70 -22.29
CA THR A 175 -10.45 3.03 -22.08
C THR A 175 -10.78 3.16 -20.59
N THR A 176 -10.23 2.27 -19.75
CA THR A 176 -10.44 2.33 -18.31
C THR A 176 -9.77 3.55 -17.69
N PHE A 177 -8.55 3.90 -18.11
CA PHE A 177 -7.86 5.07 -17.59
C PHE A 177 -8.61 6.37 -17.89
N GLU A 178 -9.06 6.55 -19.14
CA GLU A 178 -9.81 7.73 -19.59
C GLU A 178 -11.13 7.93 -18.84
N THR A 179 -11.82 6.84 -18.52
CA THR A 179 -13.14 6.88 -17.85
C THR A 179 -13.06 6.79 -16.33
N ALA A 180 -11.92 6.38 -15.78
CA ALA A 180 -11.74 6.23 -14.35
C ALA A 180 -11.77 7.56 -13.62
N ARG A 181 -12.48 7.59 -12.50
CA ARG A 181 -12.50 8.70 -11.55
C ARG A 181 -11.69 8.40 -10.30
N GLY A 182 -11.22 9.46 -9.65
CA GLY A 182 -10.46 9.43 -8.40
C GLY A 182 -9.09 10.07 -8.55
N THR A 183 -8.25 9.85 -7.55
CA THR A 183 -6.83 10.24 -7.58
C THR A 183 -6.09 9.57 -8.74
N LEU A 184 -4.94 10.11 -9.15
CA LEU A 184 -4.08 9.52 -10.18
C LEU A 184 -3.77 8.04 -9.87
N ALA A 185 -3.37 7.73 -8.63
CA ALA A 185 -3.10 6.38 -8.16
C ALA A 185 -4.29 5.42 -8.36
N GLN A 186 -5.52 5.85 -8.08
CA GLN A 186 -6.71 5.03 -8.27
C GLN A 186 -7.02 4.78 -9.75
N ARG A 187 -6.81 5.78 -10.62
CA ARG A 187 -7.00 5.66 -12.07
C ARG A 187 -5.99 4.70 -12.69
N LEU A 188 -4.71 4.85 -12.32
CA LEU A 188 -3.62 3.95 -12.73
C LEU A 188 -3.87 2.50 -12.28
N LEU A 189 -4.24 2.28 -11.01
CA LEU A 189 -4.56 0.94 -10.52
C LEU A 189 -5.74 0.33 -11.29
N LYS A 190 -6.83 1.08 -11.53
CA LYS A 190 -7.99 0.59 -12.27
C LYS A 190 -7.62 0.17 -13.68
N SER A 191 -6.80 0.97 -14.37
CA SER A 191 -6.26 0.65 -15.70
C SER A 191 -5.42 -0.62 -15.66
N LEU A 192 -4.46 -0.74 -14.75
CA LEU A 192 -3.64 -1.96 -14.62
C LEU A 192 -4.50 -3.21 -14.36
N LEU A 193 -5.50 -3.10 -13.48
CA LEU A 193 -6.42 -4.21 -13.17
C LEU A 193 -7.34 -4.57 -14.35
N SER A 194 -7.75 -3.61 -15.19
CA SER A 194 -8.56 -3.92 -16.38
C SER A 194 -7.73 -4.66 -17.43
N GLY A 195 -6.45 -4.28 -17.60
CA GLY A 195 -5.51 -5.02 -18.44
C GLY A 195 -5.36 -6.48 -17.99
N GLN A 196 -5.19 -6.73 -16.69
CA GLN A 196 -5.13 -8.09 -16.16
C GLN A 196 -6.44 -8.88 -16.40
N LYS A 197 -7.61 -8.22 -16.29
CA LYS A 197 -8.92 -8.86 -16.54
C LYS A 197 -9.14 -9.16 -18.03
N ALA A 198 -8.55 -8.38 -18.92
CA ALA A 198 -8.62 -8.57 -20.37
C ALA A 198 -7.68 -9.69 -20.89
N GLY A 199 -7.06 -10.46 -19.99
CA GLY A 199 -6.18 -11.58 -20.31
C GLY A 199 -4.76 -11.39 -19.79
N GLY A 200 -4.33 -10.15 -19.55
CA GLY A 200 -3.02 -9.82 -19.02
C GLY A 200 -1.87 -10.40 -19.85
N GLN A 201 -0.82 -10.84 -19.16
CA GLN A 201 0.37 -11.44 -19.76
C GLN A 201 0.17 -12.93 -20.04
N LEU A 202 0.62 -13.38 -21.21
CA LEU A 202 0.48 -14.78 -21.65
C LEU A 202 1.35 -15.77 -20.85
N SER A 203 2.45 -15.29 -20.27
CA SER A 203 3.40 -16.10 -19.50
C SER A 203 3.17 -16.07 -17.99
N GLY A 204 2.03 -15.52 -17.54
CA GLY A 204 1.68 -15.41 -16.12
C GLY A 204 2.14 -14.11 -15.46
N LYS A 205 2.10 -14.09 -14.12
CA LYS A 205 2.27 -12.88 -13.30
C LYS A 205 3.12 -13.17 -12.07
N GLN A 206 3.94 -12.21 -11.65
CA GLN A 206 4.85 -12.39 -10.51
C GLN A 206 5.01 -11.13 -9.66
N SER A 207 5.13 -9.94 -10.27
CA SER A 207 5.27 -8.69 -9.54
C SER A 207 4.44 -7.56 -10.14
N ALA A 208 4.10 -6.57 -9.32
CA ALA A 208 3.38 -5.38 -9.73
C ALA A 208 3.76 -4.19 -8.83
N ALA A 209 3.69 -2.98 -9.39
CA ALA A 209 3.98 -1.75 -8.66
C ALA A 209 3.03 -0.62 -9.09
N LEU A 210 2.81 0.31 -8.16
CA LEU A 210 2.15 1.59 -8.38
C LEU A 210 2.97 2.67 -7.69
N VAL A 211 3.52 3.59 -8.48
CA VAL A 211 4.29 4.72 -7.98
C VAL A 211 3.62 6.00 -8.46
N VAL A 212 3.36 6.93 -7.55
CA VAL A 212 2.89 8.29 -7.88
C VAL A 212 3.74 9.27 -7.11
N LYS A 213 4.33 10.22 -7.84
CA LYS A 213 5.07 11.32 -7.24
C LYS A 213 4.56 12.69 -7.70
N GLY A 214 4.34 13.59 -6.74
CA GLY A 214 3.85 14.96 -6.98
C GLY A 214 4.88 16.02 -6.61
N LEU A 215 4.81 17.18 -7.27
CA LEU A 215 5.67 18.33 -6.95
C LEU A 215 5.35 18.91 -5.57
N ASP A 216 4.06 18.95 -5.22
CA ASP A 216 3.56 19.50 -3.96
C ASP A 216 3.43 18.42 -2.85
N ASN A 217 3.95 17.22 -3.10
CA ASN A 217 3.95 16.11 -2.15
C ASN A 217 5.26 16.07 -1.37
N GLU A 218 5.17 16.10 -0.03
CA GLU A 218 6.30 15.75 0.83
C GLU A 218 6.72 14.28 0.63
N TRP A 219 7.96 13.92 0.97
CA TRP A 219 8.52 12.58 0.70
C TRP A 219 7.66 11.43 1.25
N PHE A 220 6.95 11.65 2.35
CA PHE A 220 6.08 10.65 3.00
C PHE A 220 4.65 10.59 2.43
N ASN A 221 4.29 11.53 1.56
CA ASN A 221 3.02 11.56 0.83
C ASN A 221 3.15 11.01 -0.61
N GLN A 222 4.38 10.73 -1.05
CA GLN A 222 4.61 10.02 -2.30
C GLN A 222 4.14 8.56 -2.17
N ILE A 223 3.51 8.05 -3.22
CA ILE A 223 3.07 6.65 -3.27
C ILE A 223 4.16 5.84 -3.96
N ASP A 224 4.69 4.85 -3.27
CA ASP A 224 5.55 3.81 -3.83
C ASP A 224 5.12 2.47 -3.22
N LEU A 225 4.21 1.78 -3.91
CA LEU A 225 3.62 0.53 -3.45
C LEU A 225 4.04 -0.58 -4.39
N ARG A 226 4.66 -1.61 -3.82
CA ARG A 226 5.32 -2.66 -4.58
C ARG A 226 4.98 -4.04 -4.04
N VAL A 227 4.61 -4.93 -4.95
CA VAL A 227 4.53 -6.36 -4.72
C VAL A 227 5.62 -6.99 -5.57
N ASP A 228 6.80 -7.15 -4.98
CA ASP A 228 8.00 -7.56 -5.72
C ASP A 228 8.01 -9.05 -6.06
N ASN A 229 7.19 -9.87 -5.39
CA ASN A 229 7.08 -11.31 -5.64
C ASN A 229 5.78 -11.87 -5.03
N SER A 230 4.84 -12.31 -5.87
CA SER A 230 3.59 -12.92 -5.41
C SER A 230 2.92 -13.76 -6.49
N LYS A 231 2.08 -14.71 -6.07
CA LYS A 231 1.14 -15.42 -6.96
C LYS A 231 -0.09 -14.58 -7.30
N LYS A 232 -0.36 -13.53 -6.51
CA LYS A 232 -1.53 -12.65 -6.60
C LYS A 232 -1.11 -11.16 -6.58
N PRO A 233 -0.17 -10.74 -7.46
CA PRO A 233 0.46 -9.42 -7.34
C PRO A 233 -0.54 -8.27 -7.52
N PHE A 234 -1.57 -8.45 -8.35
CA PHE A 234 -2.61 -7.44 -8.58
C PHE A 234 -3.55 -7.28 -7.37
N GLU A 235 -3.96 -8.39 -6.77
CA GLU A 235 -4.83 -8.38 -5.58
C GLU A 235 -4.10 -7.80 -4.36
N GLU A 236 -2.83 -8.13 -4.21
CA GLU A 236 -1.99 -7.60 -3.14
C GLU A 236 -1.66 -6.11 -3.37
N LEU A 237 -1.37 -5.69 -4.60
CA LEU A 237 -1.16 -4.27 -4.91
C LEU A 237 -2.42 -3.45 -4.64
N LYS A 238 -3.60 -3.98 -4.99
CA LYS A 238 -4.88 -3.37 -4.62
C LYS A 238 -5.02 -3.24 -3.10
N THR A 239 -4.67 -4.29 -2.35
CA THR A 239 -4.69 -4.29 -0.88
C THR A 239 -3.79 -3.19 -0.31
N LEU A 240 -2.58 -3.00 -0.85
CA LEU A 240 -1.68 -1.94 -0.43
C LEU A 240 -2.25 -0.53 -0.70
N VAL A 241 -2.93 -0.34 -1.83
CA VAL A 241 -3.62 0.92 -2.16
C VAL A 241 -4.79 1.17 -1.22
N ASP A 242 -5.57 0.14 -0.91
CA ASP A 242 -6.65 0.22 0.07
C ASP A 242 -6.08 0.58 1.45
N TYR A 243 -4.97 -0.02 1.90
CA TYR A 243 -4.32 0.31 3.16
C TYR A 243 -3.86 1.77 3.23
N HIS A 244 -3.27 2.29 2.15
CA HIS A 244 -2.88 3.69 2.06
C HIS A 244 -4.09 4.62 2.24
N TYR A 245 -5.14 4.45 1.44
CA TYR A 245 -6.31 5.32 1.51
C TYR A 245 -7.15 5.09 2.77
N GLY A 246 -7.23 3.87 3.27
CA GLY A 246 -7.95 3.50 4.48
C GLY A 246 -7.40 4.21 5.71
N ARG A 247 -6.07 4.34 5.83
CA ARG A 247 -5.43 5.15 6.87
C ARG A 247 -5.85 6.61 6.80
N ILE A 248 -5.87 7.18 5.59
CA ILE A 248 -6.31 8.57 5.37
C ILE A 248 -7.77 8.74 5.77
N ARG A 249 -8.65 7.80 5.38
CA ARG A 249 -10.08 7.82 5.76
C ARG A 249 -10.28 7.71 7.27
N LEU A 250 -9.50 6.87 7.95
CA LEU A 250 -9.58 6.75 9.42
C LEU A 250 -9.17 8.06 10.11
N ASN A 251 -8.12 8.72 9.64
CA ASN A 251 -7.70 10.03 10.15
C ASN A 251 -8.79 11.09 9.90
N GLN A 252 -9.39 11.09 8.71
CA GLN A 252 -10.50 11.99 8.37
C GLN A 252 -11.74 11.74 9.24
N ALA A 253 -12.02 10.49 9.60
CA ALA A 253 -13.11 10.14 10.51
C ALA A 253 -12.89 10.75 11.90
N ASN A 254 -11.70 10.55 12.46
CA ASN A 254 -11.31 11.12 13.75
C ASN A 254 -11.36 12.66 13.74
N TYR A 255 -10.82 13.30 12.70
CA TYR A 255 -10.86 14.75 12.55
C TYR A 255 -12.30 15.28 12.44
N ALA A 256 -13.12 14.65 11.59
CA ALA A 256 -14.52 15.05 11.42
C ALA A 256 -15.32 14.94 12.72
N TRP A 257 -15.07 13.90 13.53
CA TRP A 257 -15.69 13.75 14.83
C TRP A 257 -15.31 14.88 15.78
N ARG A 258 -14.01 15.17 15.91
CA ARG A 258 -13.49 16.26 16.75
C ARG A 258 -13.98 17.64 16.30
N ALA A 259 -14.22 17.82 15.01
CA ALA A 259 -14.78 19.04 14.45
C ALA A 259 -16.32 19.14 14.57
N GLY A 260 -16.98 18.22 15.29
CA GLY A 260 -18.43 18.24 15.50
C GLY A 260 -19.25 17.79 14.28
N ASN A 261 -18.66 17.01 13.37
CA ASN A 261 -19.34 16.50 12.16
C ASN A 261 -19.53 14.97 12.22
N PRO A 262 -20.53 14.48 12.96
CA PRO A 262 -20.74 13.05 13.18
C PRO A 262 -21.12 12.29 11.90
N LYS A 263 -21.86 12.93 10.99
CA LYS A 263 -22.25 12.34 9.70
C LYS A 263 -21.03 12.01 8.85
N ARG A 264 -20.11 12.98 8.71
CA ARG A 264 -18.87 12.78 7.95
C ARG A 264 -17.95 11.79 8.65
N ALA A 265 -17.87 11.84 9.99
CA ALA A 265 -17.08 10.89 10.77
C ALA A 265 -17.49 9.44 10.49
N LYS A 266 -18.79 9.15 10.59
CA LYS A 266 -19.35 7.82 10.33
C LYS A 266 -19.05 7.34 8.91
N GLN A 267 -19.34 8.19 7.91
CA GLN A 267 -19.06 7.85 6.51
C GLN A 267 -17.58 7.49 6.28
N LYS A 268 -16.66 8.29 6.83
CA LYS A 268 -15.22 8.06 6.65
C LYS A 268 -14.71 6.86 7.43
N LEU A 269 -15.33 6.54 8.56
CA LEU A 269 -15.01 5.32 9.31
C LEU A 269 -15.42 4.08 8.51
N GLU A 270 -16.63 4.05 7.96
CA GLU A 270 -17.11 2.92 7.13
C GLU A 270 -16.22 2.70 5.90
N GLU A 271 -15.83 3.80 5.21
CA GLU A 271 -14.85 3.74 4.12
C GLU A 271 -13.51 3.13 4.61
N ALA A 272 -12.98 3.60 5.75
CA ALA A 272 -11.72 3.12 6.30
C ALA A 272 -11.77 1.63 6.68
N GLU A 273 -12.83 1.19 7.34
CA GLU A 273 -13.04 -0.19 7.75
C GLU A 273 -13.05 -1.15 6.57
N SER A 274 -13.71 -0.76 5.46
CA SER A 274 -13.74 -1.56 4.25
C SER A 274 -12.34 -1.76 3.64
N MET A 275 -11.49 -0.74 3.75
CA MET A 275 -10.17 -0.68 3.13
C MET A 275 -9.06 -1.30 4.01
N LEU A 276 -9.22 -1.29 5.33
CA LEU A 276 -8.18 -1.71 6.29
C LEU A 276 -8.30 -3.18 6.72
N GLN A 277 -9.20 -3.95 6.11
CA GLN A 277 -9.37 -5.37 6.45
C GLN A 277 -8.11 -6.17 6.14
N GLY A 278 -7.67 -6.99 7.10
CA GLY A 278 -6.44 -7.77 7.02
C GLY A 278 -5.21 -7.06 7.61
N TRP A 279 -5.28 -5.75 7.88
CA TRP A 279 -4.21 -5.03 8.56
C TRP A 279 -4.49 -4.94 10.06
N THR A 280 -4.21 -6.03 10.78
CA THR A 280 -4.50 -6.13 12.22
C THR A 280 -3.90 -5.01 13.06
N GLY A 281 -2.74 -4.47 12.68
CA GLY A 281 -2.13 -3.30 13.34
C GLY A 281 -2.96 -2.01 13.30
N MET A 282 -3.95 -1.92 12.41
CA MET A 282 -4.87 -0.77 12.34
C MET A 282 -6.14 -0.95 13.18
N TYR A 283 -6.49 -2.17 13.56
CA TYR A 283 -7.74 -2.45 14.28
C TYR A 283 -7.84 -1.73 15.64
N PRO A 284 -6.75 -1.54 16.42
CA PRO A 284 -6.87 -0.79 17.67
C PRO A 284 -7.26 0.67 17.44
N ARG A 285 -6.79 1.27 16.34
CA ARG A 285 -7.14 2.64 15.95
C ARG A 285 -8.59 2.72 15.48
N ILE A 286 -9.08 1.72 14.76
CA ILE A 286 -10.50 1.63 14.36
C ILE A 286 -11.39 1.50 15.60
N ALA A 287 -11.06 0.58 16.52
CA ALA A 287 -11.78 0.40 17.77
C ALA A 287 -11.81 1.69 18.60
N ARG A 288 -10.68 2.41 18.71
CA ARG A 288 -10.63 3.72 19.37
C ARG A 288 -11.59 4.73 18.75
N VAL A 289 -11.67 4.83 17.42
CA VAL A 289 -12.59 5.79 16.77
C VAL A 289 -14.05 5.41 17.04
N HIS A 290 -14.39 4.12 17.08
CA HIS A 290 -15.71 3.68 17.55
C HIS A 290 -15.99 4.09 18.99
N MET A 291 -15.02 3.90 19.90
CA MET A 291 -15.17 4.34 21.30
C MET A 291 -15.36 5.86 21.41
N LEU A 292 -14.61 6.66 20.65
CA LEU A 292 -14.80 8.13 20.57
C LEU A 292 -16.22 8.49 20.15
N MET A 293 -16.81 7.70 19.25
CA MET A 293 -18.16 7.90 18.73
C MET A 293 -19.25 7.27 19.62
N GLY A 294 -18.90 6.71 20.78
CA GLY A 294 -19.82 6.03 21.68
C GLY A 294 -20.33 4.68 21.19
N ASN A 295 -19.72 4.11 20.15
CA ASN A 295 -20.09 2.80 19.59
C ASN A 295 -19.24 1.68 20.18
N GLU A 296 -19.51 1.36 21.44
CA GLU A 296 -18.77 0.32 22.18
C GLU A 296 -18.87 -1.06 21.52
N TYR A 297 -20.06 -1.42 21.02
CA TYR A 297 -20.29 -2.72 20.38
C TYR A 297 -19.33 -2.94 19.19
N SER A 298 -19.24 -1.98 18.26
CA SER A 298 -18.34 -2.11 17.12
C SER A 298 -16.87 -2.09 17.53
N ALA A 299 -16.50 -1.33 18.56
CA ALA A 299 -15.14 -1.36 19.10
C ALA A 299 -14.76 -2.77 19.59
N VAL A 300 -15.65 -3.42 20.36
CA VAL A 300 -15.48 -4.79 20.83
C VAL A 300 -15.34 -5.78 19.67
N GLN A 301 -16.17 -5.65 18.62
CA GLN A 301 -16.07 -6.54 17.46
C GLN A 301 -14.72 -6.42 16.74
N TRP A 302 -14.16 -5.22 16.63
CA TRP A 302 -12.82 -5.03 16.06
C TRP A 302 -11.70 -5.61 16.93
N ILE A 303 -11.80 -5.48 18.25
CA ILE A 303 -10.85 -6.09 19.20
C ILE A 303 -10.87 -7.61 19.07
N LYS A 304 -12.06 -8.21 19.08
CA LYS A 304 -12.23 -9.67 18.91
C LYS A 304 -11.72 -10.15 17.55
N ARG A 305 -11.97 -9.39 16.49
CA ARG A 305 -11.43 -9.68 15.16
C ARG A 305 -9.90 -9.66 15.17
N GLY A 306 -9.29 -8.68 15.82
CA GLY A 306 -7.84 -8.60 16.01
C GLY A 306 -7.28 -9.84 16.70
N LEU A 307 -7.87 -10.25 17.83
CA LEU A 307 -7.47 -11.46 18.57
C LEU A 307 -7.63 -12.75 17.75
N LYS A 308 -8.65 -12.82 16.88
CA LYS A 308 -8.89 -13.97 16.01
C LYS A 308 -7.85 -14.07 14.89
N GLU A 309 -7.47 -12.93 14.30
CA GLU A 309 -6.59 -12.87 13.13
C GLU A 309 -5.10 -12.81 13.50
N ASN A 310 -4.76 -12.30 14.70
CA ASN A 310 -3.39 -12.18 15.18
C ASN A 310 -3.33 -12.49 16.68
N ARG A 311 -2.58 -13.54 17.05
CA ARG A 311 -2.40 -13.95 18.45
C ARG A 311 -1.68 -12.89 19.29
N ASP A 312 -0.77 -12.13 18.67
CA ASP A 312 0.01 -11.08 19.35
C ASP A 312 -0.81 -9.79 19.56
N PHE A 313 -2.05 -9.76 19.06
CA PHE A 313 -2.96 -8.63 19.28
C PHE A 313 -3.28 -8.39 20.76
N THR A 314 -3.05 -9.39 21.63
CA THR A 314 -3.19 -9.27 23.08
C THR A 314 -2.38 -8.12 23.68
N VAL A 315 -1.27 -7.70 23.03
CA VAL A 315 -0.48 -6.53 23.44
C VAL A 315 -1.28 -5.23 23.49
N TYR A 316 -2.39 -5.15 22.73
CA TYR A 316 -3.25 -3.96 22.70
C TYR A 316 -4.36 -3.98 23.76
N LEU A 317 -4.62 -5.12 24.41
CA LEU A 317 -5.72 -5.26 25.39
C LEU A 317 -5.66 -4.26 26.54
N PRO A 318 -4.49 -3.92 27.11
CA PRO A 318 -4.42 -2.89 28.14
C PRO A 318 -4.93 -1.52 27.71
N SER A 319 -4.75 -1.16 26.44
CA SER A 319 -5.29 0.09 25.88
C SER A 319 -6.82 0.11 25.96
N PHE A 320 -7.49 -1.03 26.04
CA PHE A 320 -8.95 -1.13 26.14
C PHE A 320 -9.44 -1.33 27.57
N TYR A 321 -8.67 -0.93 28.59
CA TYR A 321 -9.02 -1.02 30.01
C TYR A 321 -10.45 -0.59 30.36
N LEU A 322 -10.96 0.45 29.69
CA LEU A 322 -12.34 0.94 29.86
C LEU A 322 -13.41 -0.14 29.62
N LEU A 323 -13.09 -1.14 28.80
CA LEU A 323 -13.96 -2.26 28.46
C LEU A 323 -13.75 -3.49 29.36
N LYS A 324 -12.98 -3.38 30.46
CA LYS A 324 -12.73 -4.49 31.41
C LYS A 324 -14.01 -5.12 31.97
N GLY A 325 -15.10 -4.35 32.07
CA GLY A 325 -16.40 -4.83 32.54
C GLY A 325 -17.28 -5.43 31.45
N HIS A 326 -16.92 -5.26 30.18
CA HIS A 326 -17.75 -5.70 29.06
C HIS A 326 -17.82 -7.23 29.03
N SER A 327 -19.02 -7.79 28.86
CA SER A 327 -19.28 -9.23 28.99
C SER A 327 -18.40 -10.09 28.07
N GLU A 328 -18.06 -9.58 26.88
CA GLU A 328 -17.23 -10.26 25.89
C GLU A 328 -15.72 -10.08 26.09
N LEU A 329 -15.28 -9.11 26.90
CA LEU A 329 -13.85 -8.79 27.11
C LEU A 329 -13.39 -8.99 28.56
N LYS A 330 -14.30 -9.14 29.52
CA LYS A 330 -13.99 -9.28 30.95
C LYS A 330 -13.03 -10.42 31.31
N SER A 331 -13.01 -11.50 30.51
CA SER A 331 -12.10 -12.62 30.71
C SER A 331 -10.75 -12.43 30.01
N LEU A 332 -10.59 -11.35 29.25
CA LEU A 332 -9.40 -11.06 28.43
C LEU A 332 -8.63 -9.86 28.97
N ILE A 333 -9.32 -8.93 29.63
CA ILE A 333 -8.72 -7.74 30.24
C ILE A 333 -8.68 -7.95 31.74
N ASP A 334 -7.52 -8.38 32.25
CA ASP A 334 -7.29 -8.57 33.68
C ASP A 334 -6.29 -7.53 34.22
N PRO A 335 -6.79 -6.45 34.87
CA PRO A 335 -5.93 -5.39 35.39
C PRO A 335 -4.94 -5.85 36.48
N GLU A 336 -5.17 -6.99 37.13
CA GLU A 336 -4.24 -7.50 38.15
C GLU A 336 -2.93 -8.00 37.50
N THR A 337 -3.00 -8.41 36.23
CA THR A 337 -1.83 -8.85 35.45
C THR A 337 -1.04 -7.71 34.80
N PHE A 338 -1.57 -6.48 34.83
CA PHE A 338 -0.97 -5.36 34.13
C PHE A 338 0.36 -4.94 34.75
N SER A 339 1.39 -4.91 33.91
CA SER A 339 2.66 -4.23 34.15
C SER A 339 2.47 -2.71 34.16
N ILE A 340 3.51 -1.96 34.55
CA ILE A 340 3.46 -0.50 34.50
C ILE A 340 3.24 0.03 33.07
N LYS A 341 3.82 -0.63 32.05
CA LYS A 341 3.63 -0.26 30.63
C LYS A 341 2.20 -0.51 30.14
N ASP A 342 1.55 -1.54 30.68
CA ASP A 342 0.15 -1.83 30.39
C ASP A 342 -0.76 -0.73 30.96
N TRP A 343 -0.46 -0.25 32.16
CA TRP A 343 -1.13 0.90 32.77
C TRP A 343 -0.89 2.20 32.02
N GLU A 344 0.33 2.46 31.57
CA GLU A 344 0.66 3.60 30.70
C GLU A 344 -0.17 3.56 29.41
N SER A 345 -0.35 2.37 28.82
CA SER A 345 -1.18 2.20 27.63
C SER A 345 -2.67 2.47 27.91
N ALA A 346 -3.18 2.02 29.05
CA ALA A 346 -4.56 2.29 29.49
C ALA A 346 -4.81 3.80 29.71
N LEU A 347 -3.92 4.47 30.43
CA LEU A 347 -3.96 5.92 30.66
C LEU A 347 -3.81 6.69 29.34
N GLY A 348 -2.88 6.27 28.48
CA GLY A 348 -2.71 6.85 27.15
C GLY A 348 -3.99 6.75 26.31
N MET A 349 -4.73 5.64 26.37
CA MET A 349 -6.03 5.53 25.69
C MET A 349 -7.07 6.47 26.29
N LEU A 350 -7.18 6.57 27.62
CA LEU A 350 -8.10 7.52 28.28
C LEU A 350 -7.89 8.96 27.79
N SER A 351 -6.64 9.41 27.74
CA SER A 351 -6.33 10.75 27.22
C SER A 351 -6.65 10.88 25.72
N ASN A 352 -6.34 9.85 24.92
CA ASN A 352 -6.70 9.86 23.49
C ASN A 352 -8.23 9.96 23.26
N LEU A 353 -9.03 9.47 24.20
CA LEU A 353 -10.48 9.55 24.22
C LEU A 353 -11.01 10.86 24.84
N GLY A 354 -10.14 11.73 25.36
CA GLY A 354 -10.51 12.97 26.05
C GLY A 354 -11.14 12.74 27.43
N ARG A 355 -10.85 11.60 28.07
CA ARG A 355 -11.40 11.23 29.40
C ARG A 355 -10.41 11.58 30.51
N GLU A 356 -10.01 12.85 30.56
CA GLU A 356 -8.90 13.30 31.42
C GLU A 356 -9.23 13.18 32.92
N THR A 357 -10.47 13.45 33.34
CA THR A 357 -10.91 13.27 34.75
C THR A 357 -10.77 11.82 35.23
N GLU A 358 -11.11 10.86 34.38
CA GLU A 358 -10.98 9.44 34.68
C GLU A 358 -9.53 8.97 34.68
N LEU A 359 -8.71 9.53 33.77
CA LEU A 359 -7.27 9.32 33.77
C LEU A 359 -6.67 9.79 35.08
N ILE A 360 -6.97 11.03 35.51
CA ILE A 360 -6.46 11.60 36.78
C ILE A 360 -6.82 10.70 37.96
N THR A 361 -8.08 10.24 38.01
CA THR A 361 -8.56 9.34 39.08
C THR A 361 -7.79 8.03 39.08
N LEU A 362 -7.71 7.36 37.93
CA LEU A 362 -7.01 6.08 37.80
C LEU A 362 -5.52 6.21 38.10
N ALA A 363 -4.85 7.24 37.59
CA ALA A 363 -3.43 7.48 37.84
C ALA A 363 -3.14 7.65 39.34
N LYS A 364 -3.97 8.41 40.06
CA LYS A 364 -3.84 8.55 41.53
C LYS A 364 -4.02 7.22 42.25
N GLU A 365 -5.00 6.41 41.86
CA GLU A 365 -5.20 5.07 42.44
C GLU A 365 -3.98 4.16 42.20
N LEU A 366 -3.37 4.22 41.01
CA LEU A 366 -2.18 3.45 40.67
C LEU A 366 -0.97 3.90 41.50
N ILE A 367 -0.74 5.21 41.63
CA ILE A 367 0.32 5.77 42.46
C ILE A 367 0.14 5.35 43.93
N ALA A 368 -1.09 5.39 44.46
CA ALA A 368 -1.39 4.92 45.81
C ALA A 368 -1.08 3.43 46.03
N LYS A 369 -1.11 2.63 44.94
CA LYS A 369 -0.71 1.22 44.92
C LYS A 369 0.76 1.00 44.55
N GLN A 370 1.59 2.06 44.57
CA GLN A 370 3.01 2.02 44.19
C GLN A 370 3.24 1.55 42.75
N LYS A 371 2.25 1.72 41.86
CA LYS A 371 2.37 1.52 40.42
C LYS A 371 2.62 2.86 39.76
N GLU A 372 3.88 3.27 39.71
CA GLU A 372 4.28 4.59 39.21
C GLU A 372 5.46 4.51 38.23
N SER A 373 5.53 5.49 37.32
CA SER A 373 6.62 5.69 36.38
C SER A 373 6.70 7.17 36.00
N SER A 374 7.85 7.61 35.49
CA SER A 374 7.98 8.97 34.95
C SER A 374 6.91 9.26 33.88
N TYR A 375 6.66 8.32 32.98
CA TYR A 375 5.68 8.50 31.91
C TYR A 375 4.23 8.56 32.43
N LEU A 376 3.88 7.79 33.46
CA LEU A 376 2.58 7.91 34.13
C LEU A 376 2.39 9.30 34.74
N TYR A 377 3.41 9.83 35.42
CA TYR A 377 3.36 11.20 35.96
C TYR A 377 3.27 12.26 34.86
N PHE A 378 3.92 12.05 33.72
CA PHE A 378 3.73 12.89 32.53
C PHE A 378 2.27 12.87 32.06
N LEU A 379 1.66 11.69 31.89
CA LEU A 379 0.27 11.57 31.48
C LEU A 379 -0.67 12.28 32.47
N LEU A 380 -0.42 12.11 33.78
CA LEU A 380 -1.16 12.79 34.83
C LEU A 380 -1.03 14.33 34.75
N GLY A 381 0.20 14.84 34.61
CA GLY A 381 0.45 16.28 34.47
C GLY A 381 -0.20 16.86 33.21
N ARG A 382 -0.12 16.14 32.08
CA ARG A 382 -0.78 16.49 30.83
C ARG A 382 -2.30 16.54 30.96
N SER A 383 -2.91 15.60 31.68
CA SER A 383 -4.36 15.62 31.94
C SER A 383 -4.78 16.84 32.75
N TYR A 384 -4.04 17.20 33.79
CA TYR A 384 -4.34 18.43 34.55
C TYR A 384 -4.21 19.70 33.70
N TYR A 385 -3.24 19.75 32.79
CA TYR A 385 -3.12 20.87 31.85
C TYR A 385 -4.38 21.00 30.97
N TYR A 386 -4.92 19.88 30.44
CA TYR A 386 -6.18 19.91 29.68
C TYR A 386 -7.39 20.32 30.54
N GLU A 387 -7.42 19.92 31.81
CA GLU A 387 -8.42 20.34 32.78
C GLU A 387 -8.20 21.77 33.33
N LYS A 388 -7.19 22.50 32.81
CA LYS A 388 -6.85 23.88 33.20
C LYS A 388 -6.44 24.03 34.66
N GLU A 389 -5.86 23.00 35.25
CA GLU A 389 -5.28 23.00 36.59
C GLU A 389 -3.75 23.10 36.53
N GLU A 390 -3.24 24.25 36.08
CA GLU A 390 -1.80 24.45 35.78
C GLU A 390 -0.87 24.14 36.96
N SER A 391 -1.23 24.54 38.18
CA SER A 391 -0.38 24.25 39.36
C SER A 391 -0.21 22.75 39.60
N ASN A 392 -1.27 21.95 39.35
CA ASN A 392 -1.18 20.49 39.42
C ASN A 392 -0.40 19.94 38.22
N ALA A 393 -0.61 20.49 37.03
CA ALA A 393 0.14 20.10 35.83
C ALA A 393 1.65 20.23 36.04
N ILE A 394 2.12 21.42 36.45
CA ILE A 394 3.53 21.71 36.74
C ILE A 394 4.08 20.72 37.77
N LYS A 395 3.39 20.59 38.91
CA LYS A 395 3.81 19.69 40.00
C LYS A 395 4.08 18.26 39.50
N TYR A 396 3.19 17.69 38.70
CA TYR A 396 3.35 16.30 38.26
C TYR A 396 4.37 16.14 37.11
N LEU A 397 4.54 17.16 36.27
CA LEU A 397 5.60 17.18 35.25
C LEU A 397 7.00 17.26 35.89
N GLU A 398 7.16 18.06 36.95
CA GLU A 398 8.41 18.11 37.73
C GLU A 398 8.72 16.76 38.40
N ILE A 399 7.71 16.06 38.92
CA ILE A 399 7.88 14.70 39.47
C ILE A 399 8.33 13.73 38.37
N ALA A 400 7.72 13.79 37.19
CA ALA A 400 8.12 12.97 36.04
C ALA A 400 9.61 13.18 35.69
N LEU A 401 10.06 14.43 35.60
CA LEU A 401 11.45 14.77 35.29
C LEU A 401 12.43 14.41 36.40
N LYS A 402 11.98 14.46 37.66
CA LYS A 402 12.80 14.00 38.79
C LYS A 402 13.03 12.49 38.76
N MET A 403 12.04 11.71 38.31
CA MET A 403 12.17 10.26 38.15
C MET A 403 13.00 9.88 36.93
N ASP A 404 12.83 10.60 35.83
CA ASP A 404 13.57 10.40 34.59
C ASP A 404 13.83 11.76 33.94
N ALA A 405 15.06 12.24 34.08
CA ALA A 405 15.47 13.52 33.53
C ALA A 405 15.36 13.55 32.00
N GLU A 406 15.41 12.39 31.32
CA GLU A 406 15.32 12.27 29.86
C GLU A 406 13.88 12.20 29.34
N ASN A 407 12.87 12.39 30.20
CA ASN A 407 11.48 12.49 29.76
C ASN A 407 11.21 13.80 29.01
N ILE A 408 11.51 13.79 27.71
CA ILE A 408 11.38 14.95 26.80
C ILE A 408 9.94 15.43 26.70
N GLU A 409 8.95 14.53 26.75
CA GLU A 409 7.54 14.93 26.66
C GLU A 409 7.11 15.74 27.89
N ALA A 410 7.55 15.34 29.08
CA ALA A 410 7.33 16.11 30.30
C ALA A 410 8.01 17.48 30.24
N ARG A 411 9.27 17.53 29.78
CA ARG A 411 10.04 18.77 29.65
C ARG A 411 9.38 19.74 28.68
N ASN A 412 9.06 19.28 27.47
CA ASN A 412 8.44 20.12 26.44
C ASN A 412 7.11 20.72 26.91
N LEU A 413 6.28 19.94 27.61
CA LEU A 413 5.01 20.46 28.13
C LEU A 413 5.23 21.44 29.29
N LEU A 414 6.18 21.16 30.18
CA LEU A 414 6.51 22.06 31.29
C LEU A 414 7.03 23.41 30.78
N ASP A 415 7.99 23.39 29.85
CA ASP A 415 8.55 24.58 29.22
C ASP A 415 7.44 25.39 28.52
N LYS A 416 6.52 24.70 27.83
CA LYS A 416 5.36 25.33 27.20
C LYS A 416 4.49 26.06 28.23
N ILE A 417 4.10 25.39 29.33
CA ILE A 417 3.26 25.99 30.38
C ILE A 417 3.94 27.21 31.01
N GLN A 418 5.26 27.15 31.23
CA GLN A 418 6.02 28.25 31.83
C GLN A 418 6.24 29.44 30.89
N SER A 419 6.04 29.24 29.58
CA SER A 419 6.16 30.27 28.55
C SER A 419 4.84 30.97 28.21
N GLU A 420 3.70 30.38 28.60
CA GLU A 420 2.34 30.94 28.49
C GLU A 420 2.07 31.87 29.70
#